data_AF-A0A9D5EMK7-F1
#
_entry.id   AF-A0A9D5EMK7-F1
#
_cell.length_a   1.000
_cell.length_b   1.000
_cell.length_c   1.000
_cell.angle_alpha   90.00
_cell.angle_beta   90.00
_cell.angle_gamma   90.00
#
_symmetry.space_group_name_H-M   'P 1'
#
loop_
_entity.id
_entity.type
_entity.pdbx_description
1 polymer ?
#
loop_
_entity_poly.entity_id
_entity_poly.type
_entity_poly.pdbx_seq_one_letter_code
_entity_poly.pdbx_strand_id
1 'polypeptide(L)'
;MFTIRHLAALMIVAVVALTAAAAQTAALGKARLGQGQPPAQPVAQATPTEKPDLIVTDITFDPNDDEVRVRLQNVGDKRADDSHVRLRIVARVNGQPNEKVLFDQEKSVGDIGRGNDKTKEFNVNFSAIAAQADAFKAQLFATIDQLLLPAGVKLRLKKQINDNFQVVAIAFADNRNELLEKNEGNNTRTETFPTN
;
A
#
# COMPACT_ATOMS: atom_id res chain seq x y z
N MET A 1 -2.98 -24.97 -25.73
CA MET A 1 -4.08 -24.26 -25.06
C MET A 1 -3.89 -24.45 -23.54
N PHE A 2 -3.02 -23.66 -22.92
CA PHE A 2 -2.75 -23.73 -21.48
C PHE A 2 -3.83 -22.95 -20.74
N THR A 3 -4.67 -23.66 -19.99
CA THR A 3 -5.88 -23.11 -19.38
C THR A 3 -5.57 -22.38 -18.07
N ILE A 4 -6.26 -21.26 -17.88
CA ILE A 4 -6.26 -20.29 -16.77
C ILE A 4 -6.33 -20.92 -15.35
N ARG A 5 -6.60 -22.22 -15.23
CA ARG A 5 -6.67 -22.96 -13.96
C ARG A 5 -5.33 -23.11 -13.24
N HIS A 6 -4.19 -22.99 -13.93
CA HIS A 6 -2.87 -23.11 -13.29
C HIS A 6 -2.41 -21.84 -12.55
N LEU A 7 -2.92 -20.65 -12.90
CA LEU A 7 -2.56 -19.40 -12.19
C LEU A 7 -3.24 -19.31 -10.81
N ALA A 8 -4.47 -19.80 -10.68
CA ALA A 8 -5.18 -19.80 -9.39
C ALA A 8 -4.57 -20.80 -8.38
N ALA A 9 -4.03 -21.93 -8.86
CA ALA A 9 -3.36 -22.91 -8.01
C ALA A 9 -2.02 -22.39 -7.47
N LEU A 10 -1.27 -21.62 -8.27
CA LEU A 10 0.01 -21.03 -7.82
C LEU A 10 -0.20 -19.91 -6.79
N MET A 11 -1.32 -19.18 -6.85
CA MET A 11 -1.64 -18.08 -5.92
C MET A 11 -1.93 -18.50 -4.48
N ILE A 12 -2.32 -19.76 -4.23
CA ILE A 12 -2.70 -20.25 -2.90
C ILE A 12 -1.56 -21.05 -2.26
N VAL A 13 -0.60 -21.54 -3.06
CA VAL A 13 0.63 -22.13 -2.51
C VAL A 13 1.40 -21.10 -1.65
N ALA A 14 1.30 -19.80 -1.94
CA ALA A 14 1.83 -18.74 -1.07
C ALA A 14 1.07 -18.60 0.27
N VAL A 15 -0.24 -18.87 0.31
CA VAL A 15 -1.05 -18.83 1.53
C VAL A 15 -0.69 -19.95 2.50
N VAL A 16 -0.17 -21.08 2.00
CA VAL A 16 0.31 -22.20 2.82
C VAL A 16 1.82 -22.10 3.12
N ALA A 17 2.62 -21.47 2.26
CA ALA A 17 4.06 -21.35 2.48
C ALA A 17 4.45 -20.35 3.60
N LEU A 18 3.61 -19.37 3.92
CA LEU A 18 3.97 -18.35 4.93
C LEU A 18 3.72 -18.78 6.39
N THR A 19 2.97 -19.85 6.64
CA THR A 19 2.82 -20.41 8.00
C THR A 19 3.97 -21.35 8.40
N ALA A 20 4.85 -21.74 7.48
CA ALA A 20 6.08 -22.47 7.79
C ALA A 20 7.30 -21.56 8.03
N ALA A 21 7.33 -20.38 7.40
CA ALA A 21 8.47 -19.46 7.52
C ALA A 21 8.50 -18.64 8.83
N ALA A 22 7.34 -18.41 9.47
CA ALA A 22 7.26 -17.67 10.73
C ALA A 22 7.70 -18.49 11.97
N ALA A 23 7.97 -19.79 11.83
CA ALA A 23 8.43 -20.65 12.92
C ALA A 23 9.96 -20.92 12.91
N GLN A 24 10.69 -20.53 11.85
CA GLN A 24 12.14 -20.79 11.74
C GLN A 24 13.04 -19.55 11.95
N THR A 25 12.49 -18.34 11.95
CA THR A 25 13.28 -17.12 12.22
C THR A 25 13.53 -16.83 13.71
N ALA A 26 12.99 -17.64 14.63
CA ALA A 26 13.29 -17.54 16.06
C ALA A 26 14.58 -18.29 16.50
N ALA A 27 15.25 -19.03 15.60
CA ALA A 27 16.36 -19.92 15.97
C ALA A 27 17.75 -19.55 15.38
N LEU A 28 17.87 -18.49 14.58
CA LEU A 28 19.13 -18.13 13.88
C LEU A 28 19.71 -16.75 14.24
N GLY A 29 19.25 -16.14 15.34
CA GLY A 29 19.67 -14.82 15.80
C GLY A 29 20.78 -14.80 16.86
N LYS A 30 21.63 -15.83 16.97
CA LYS A 30 22.78 -15.85 17.89
C LYS A 30 23.98 -16.57 17.30
N ALA A 31 24.66 -15.97 16.32
CA ALA A 31 26.08 -16.19 16.07
C ALA A 31 26.57 -15.26 14.95
N ARG A 32 27.20 -14.14 15.30
CA ARG A 32 28.34 -13.51 14.59
C ARG A 32 28.74 -12.23 15.33
N LEU A 33 29.49 -12.41 16.41
CA LEU A 33 30.36 -11.38 16.95
C LEU A 33 31.77 -11.63 16.41
N GLY A 34 32.35 -10.59 15.83
CA GLY A 34 33.80 -10.48 15.66
C GLY A 34 34.33 -10.82 14.26
N GLN A 35 34.26 -9.87 13.33
CA GLN A 35 35.38 -9.56 12.43
C GLN A 35 35.42 -8.04 12.21
N GLY A 36 36.61 -7.46 12.39
CA GLY A 36 36.85 -6.03 12.45
C GLY A 36 36.40 -5.31 11.18
N GLN A 37 35.48 -4.37 11.36
CA GLN A 37 35.12 -3.40 10.34
C GLN A 37 36.27 -2.38 10.27
N PRO A 38 36.90 -2.17 9.11
CA PRO A 38 37.86 -1.07 8.95
C PRO A 38 37.16 0.26 9.26
N PRO A 39 37.88 1.27 9.77
CA PRO A 39 37.27 2.53 10.18
C PRO A 39 36.44 3.08 9.01
N ALA A 40 35.15 3.28 9.28
CA ALA A 40 34.23 3.87 8.32
C ALA A 40 34.85 5.18 7.84
N GLN A 41 35.12 5.27 6.54
CA GLN A 41 35.38 6.56 5.92
C GLN A 41 34.17 7.46 6.24
N PRO A 42 34.37 8.72 6.64
CA PRO A 42 33.27 9.63 6.87
C PRO A 42 32.47 9.70 5.56
N VAL A 43 31.29 9.08 5.57
CA VAL A 43 30.34 9.21 4.47
C VAL A 43 30.03 10.69 4.42
N ALA A 44 30.44 11.36 3.35
CA ALA A 44 30.07 12.75 3.12
C ALA A 44 28.56 12.83 3.32
N GLN A 45 28.12 13.57 4.34
CA GLN A 45 26.71 13.93 4.47
C GLN A 45 26.38 14.64 3.16
N ALA A 46 25.59 13.99 2.30
CA ALA A 46 25.05 14.64 1.13
C ALA A 46 24.33 15.89 1.65
N THR A 47 24.84 17.06 1.28
CA THR A 47 24.12 18.31 1.49
C THR A 47 22.70 18.11 0.96
N PRO A 48 21.65 18.41 1.77
CA PRO A 48 20.27 18.28 1.33
C PRO A 48 20.14 18.93 -0.04
N THR A 49 19.69 18.15 -1.02
CA THR A 49 19.55 18.69 -2.38
C THR A 49 18.44 19.72 -2.31
N GLU A 50 18.71 20.95 -2.75
CA GLU A 50 17.68 21.99 -2.90
C GLU A 50 16.67 21.52 -3.95
N LYS A 51 15.65 20.78 -3.55
CA LYS A 51 14.57 20.32 -4.41
C LYS A 51 13.24 20.43 -3.69
N PRO A 52 12.11 20.50 -4.41
CA PRO A 52 10.82 20.24 -3.81
C PRO A 52 10.81 18.82 -3.21
N ASP A 53 10.01 18.65 -2.16
CA ASP A 53 9.81 17.39 -1.46
C ASP A 53 8.35 17.34 -1.02
N LEU A 54 7.54 16.60 -1.77
CA LEU A 54 6.11 16.49 -1.54
C LEU A 54 5.78 15.30 -0.65
N ILE A 55 5.12 15.60 0.47
CA ILE A 55 4.58 14.58 1.38
C ILE A 55 3.05 14.62 1.40
N VAL A 56 2.42 13.47 1.55
CA VAL A 56 0.99 13.39 1.86
C VAL A 56 0.83 13.48 3.37
N THR A 57 0.26 14.57 3.86
CA THR A 57 0.10 14.81 5.30
C THR A 57 -1.17 14.20 5.85
N ASP A 58 -2.23 14.11 5.04
CA ASP A 58 -3.54 13.63 5.51
C ASP A 58 -4.38 13.01 4.38
N ILE A 59 -5.24 12.06 4.75
CA ILE A 59 -6.30 11.48 3.92
C ILE A 59 -7.59 11.50 4.74
N THR A 60 -8.53 12.35 4.37
CA THR A 60 -9.83 12.48 5.03
C THR A 60 -10.93 11.87 4.17
N PHE A 61 -11.84 11.14 4.80
CA PHE A 61 -13.00 10.53 4.14
C PHE A 61 -14.27 11.28 4.53
N ASP A 62 -15.06 11.68 3.55
CA ASP A 62 -16.41 12.18 3.75
C ASP A 62 -17.42 11.24 3.07
N PRO A 63 -17.94 10.23 3.81
CA PRO A 63 -18.85 9.25 3.22
C PRO A 63 -20.23 9.84 2.88
N ASN A 64 -20.57 11.03 3.36
CA ASN A 64 -21.84 11.66 3.03
C ASN A 64 -21.83 12.30 1.64
N ASP A 65 -20.66 12.81 1.24
CA ASP A 65 -20.45 13.52 -0.02
C ASP A 65 -19.75 12.67 -1.09
N ASP A 66 -19.55 11.36 -0.83
CA ASP A 66 -18.78 10.47 -1.70
C ASP A 66 -17.40 11.07 -2.06
N GLU A 67 -16.72 11.67 -1.07
CA GLU A 67 -15.49 12.42 -1.27
C GLU A 67 -14.33 11.89 -0.42
N VAL A 68 -13.13 11.86 -1.02
CA VAL A 68 -11.86 11.68 -0.32
C VAL A 68 -10.98 12.91 -0.55
N ARG A 69 -10.53 13.54 0.54
CA ARG A 69 -9.62 14.68 0.50
C ARG A 69 -8.21 14.22 0.84
N VAL A 70 -7.24 14.57 0.00
CA VAL A 70 -5.82 14.30 0.23
C VAL A 70 -5.10 15.62 0.38
N ARG A 71 -4.42 15.83 1.51
CA ARG A 71 -3.61 17.01 1.78
C ARG A 71 -2.14 16.72 1.50
N LEU A 72 -1.53 17.57 0.68
CA LEU A 72 -0.12 17.51 0.32
C LEU A 72 0.61 18.72 0.89
N GLN A 73 1.84 18.53 1.34
CA GLN A 73 2.71 19.61 1.77
C GLN A 73 4.05 19.52 1.04
N ASN A 74 4.58 20.66 0.59
CA ASN A 74 5.95 20.75 0.11
C ASN A 74 6.88 21.10 1.27
N VAL A 75 7.61 20.11 1.77
CA VAL A 75 8.61 20.26 2.85
C VAL A 75 10.02 20.52 2.30
N GLY A 76 10.18 20.52 0.98
CA GLY A 76 11.44 20.80 0.31
C GLY A 76 11.79 22.28 0.27
N ASP A 77 13.02 22.57 -0.12
CA ASP A 77 13.55 23.95 -0.14
C ASP A 77 13.25 24.71 -1.43
N LYS A 78 12.62 24.05 -2.43
CA LYS A 78 12.19 24.65 -3.69
C LYS A 78 10.69 24.51 -3.92
N ARG A 79 10.16 25.30 -4.85
CA ARG A 79 8.77 25.23 -5.33
C ARG A 79 8.57 23.95 -6.15
N ALA A 80 7.44 23.28 -5.96
CA ALA A 80 7.01 22.15 -6.78
C ALA A 80 6.07 22.67 -7.87
N ASP A 81 6.53 22.84 -9.11
CA ASP A 81 5.76 23.52 -10.15
C ASP A 81 4.68 22.66 -10.83
N ASP A 82 4.82 21.32 -10.80
CA ASP A 82 3.86 20.38 -11.40
C ASP A 82 3.57 19.20 -10.45
N SER A 83 2.86 19.52 -9.37
CA SER A 83 2.51 18.54 -8.33
C SER A 83 1.29 17.71 -8.74
N HIS A 84 1.39 16.41 -8.51
CA HIS A 84 0.37 15.42 -8.75
C HIS A 84 0.09 14.61 -7.49
N VAL A 85 -1.15 14.14 -7.39
CA VAL A 85 -1.55 13.20 -6.35
C VAL A 85 -2.30 12.04 -6.98
N ARG A 86 -1.92 10.82 -6.62
CA ARG A 86 -2.64 9.59 -6.98
C ARG A 86 -3.30 9.01 -5.73
N LEU A 87 -4.60 8.83 -5.77
CA LEU A 87 -5.36 8.08 -4.77
C LEU A 87 -5.66 6.68 -5.31
N ARG A 88 -5.24 5.66 -4.57
CA ARG A 88 -5.55 4.25 -4.83
C ARG A 88 -6.28 3.67 -3.63
N ILE A 89 -7.44 3.04 -3.85
CA ILE A 89 -8.13 2.26 -2.81
C ILE A 89 -8.02 0.79 -3.17
N VAL A 90 -7.53 -0.02 -2.23
CA VAL A 90 -7.31 -1.45 -2.43
C VAL A 90 -7.96 -2.27 -1.33
N ALA A 91 -8.48 -3.45 -1.69
CA ALA A 91 -8.80 -4.50 -0.75
C ALA A 91 -7.64 -5.49 -0.66
N ARG A 92 -7.21 -5.84 0.55
CA ARG A 92 -6.11 -6.78 0.79
C ARG A 92 -6.33 -7.61 2.04
N VAL A 93 -5.64 -8.74 2.12
CA VAL A 93 -5.49 -9.50 3.36
C VAL A 93 -4.15 -9.09 3.98
N ASN A 94 -4.15 -8.61 5.23
CA ASN A 94 -2.94 -8.13 5.87
C ASN A 94 -1.83 -9.20 5.88
N GLY A 95 -0.59 -8.80 5.57
CA GLY A 95 0.55 -9.70 5.44
C GLY A 95 0.56 -10.57 4.16
N GLN A 96 -0.34 -10.33 3.20
CA GLN A 96 -0.34 -10.99 1.90
C GLN A 96 0.07 -10.03 0.78
N PRO A 97 0.81 -10.50 -0.25
CA PRO A 97 1.22 -9.66 -1.38
C PRO A 97 0.08 -9.33 -2.35
N ASN A 98 -1.06 -10.01 -2.21
CA ASN A 98 -2.18 -9.88 -3.14
C ASN A 98 -3.14 -8.79 -2.66
N GLU A 99 -3.32 -7.77 -3.51
CA GLU A 99 -4.33 -6.73 -3.34
C GLU A 99 -5.21 -6.62 -4.59
N LYS A 100 -6.46 -6.23 -4.38
CA LYS A 100 -7.40 -5.89 -5.45
C LYS A 100 -7.59 -4.39 -5.45
N VAL A 101 -7.19 -3.74 -6.54
CA VAL A 101 -7.48 -2.32 -6.77
C VAL A 101 -8.98 -2.15 -6.99
N LEU A 102 -9.60 -1.30 -6.17
CA LEU A 102 -11.03 -0.93 -6.21
C LEU A 102 -11.24 0.46 -6.80
N PHE A 103 -10.25 1.35 -6.62
CA PHE A 103 -10.20 2.70 -7.16
C PHE A 103 -8.74 3.08 -7.44
N ASP A 104 -8.49 3.79 -8.54
CA ASP A 104 -7.18 4.33 -8.89
C ASP A 104 -7.39 5.58 -9.74
N GLN A 105 -7.07 6.74 -9.19
CA GLN A 105 -7.17 8.01 -9.91
C GLN A 105 -5.99 8.91 -9.57
N GLU A 106 -5.49 9.62 -10.57
CA GLU A 106 -4.49 10.66 -10.40
C GLU A 106 -5.10 12.03 -10.78
N LYS A 107 -4.76 13.06 -10.01
CA LYS A 107 -5.16 14.44 -10.29
C LYS A 107 -3.97 15.38 -10.15
N SER A 108 -3.95 16.43 -10.99
CA SER A 108 -3.01 17.55 -10.83
C SER A 108 -3.45 18.45 -9.68
N VAL A 109 -2.48 18.86 -8.87
CA VAL A 109 -2.59 19.82 -7.76
C VAL A 109 -2.04 21.20 -8.19
N GLY A 110 -1.18 21.21 -9.22
CA GLY A 110 -0.50 22.40 -9.72
C GLY A 110 0.73 22.74 -8.89
N ASP A 111 1.01 24.02 -8.73
CA ASP A 111 2.20 24.49 -8.04
C ASP A 111 2.06 24.45 -6.51
N ILE A 112 3.07 24.04 -5.75
CA ILE A 112 3.08 24.13 -4.29
C ILE A 112 4.36 24.84 -3.85
N GLY A 113 4.19 26.04 -3.29
CA GLY A 113 5.29 26.83 -2.73
C GLY A 113 5.97 26.13 -1.55
N ARG A 114 7.22 26.47 -1.28
CA ARG A 114 7.98 25.98 -0.12
C ARG A 114 7.19 26.22 1.18
N GLY A 115 7.02 25.16 1.98
CA GLY A 115 6.33 25.20 3.27
C GLY A 115 4.81 25.30 3.17
N ASN A 116 4.24 25.45 1.97
CA ASN A 116 2.80 25.51 1.75
C ASN A 116 2.23 24.10 1.54
N ASP A 117 0.92 24.03 1.68
CA ASP A 117 0.12 22.84 1.46
C ASP A 117 -1.04 23.10 0.48
N LYS A 118 -1.54 22.03 -0.13
CA LYS A 118 -2.74 22.04 -0.97
C LYS A 118 -3.55 20.77 -0.72
N THR A 119 -4.86 20.89 -0.82
CA THR A 119 -5.78 19.76 -0.72
C THR A 119 -6.36 19.42 -2.09
N LYS A 120 -6.51 18.12 -2.37
CA LYS A 120 -7.21 17.63 -3.55
C LYS A 120 -8.33 16.69 -3.20
N GLU A 121 -9.47 16.92 -3.81
CA GLU A 121 -10.69 16.12 -3.65
C GLU A 121 -10.79 15.05 -4.74
N PHE A 122 -11.27 13.87 -4.38
CA PHE A 122 -11.56 12.73 -5.24
C PHE A 122 -13.00 12.29 -5.01
N ASN A 123 -13.75 12.12 -6.10
CA ASN A 123 -15.13 11.62 -6.01
C ASN A 123 -15.05 10.09 -6.01
N VAL A 124 -15.37 9.50 -4.87
CA VAL A 124 -15.30 8.06 -4.61
C VAL A 124 -16.68 7.59 -4.20
N ASN A 125 -17.31 6.76 -5.03
CA ASN A 125 -18.57 6.13 -4.67
C ASN A 125 -18.31 5.04 -3.61
N PHE A 126 -18.52 5.36 -2.33
CA PHE A 126 -18.20 4.45 -1.22
C PHE A 126 -18.99 3.15 -1.28
N SER A 127 -20.26 3.22 -1.71
CA SER A 127 -21.12 2.03 -1.86
C SER A 127 -20.59 1.05 -2.91
N ALA A 128 -20.08 1.56 -4.02
CA ALA A 128 -19.48 0.74 -5.08
C ALA A 128 -18.13 0.14 -4.63
N ILE A 129 -17.35 0.85 -3.82
CA ILE A 129 -16.11 0.32 -3.23
C ILE A 129 -16.43 -0.83 -2.25
N ALA A 130 -17.40 -0.65 -1.37
CA ALA A 130 -17.83 -1.68 -0.43
C ALA A 130 -18.31 -2.95 -1.16
N ALA A 131 -19.18 -2.79 -2.17
CA ALA A 131 -19.69 -3.92 -2.96
C ALA A 131 -18.57 -4.68 -3.69
N GLN A 132 -17.57 -3.98 -4.24
CA GLN A 132 -16.42 -4.63 -4.89
C GLN A 132 -15.51 -5.35 -3.87
N ALA A 133 -15.32 -4.77 -2.69
CA ALA A 133 -14.54 -5.40 -1.62
C ALA A 133 -15.21 -6.70 -1.14
N ASP A 134 -16.53 -6.68 -0.93
CA ASP A 134 -17.31 -7.86 -0.56
C ASP A 134 -17.26 -8.95 -1.64
N ALA A 135 -17.41 -8.56 -2.91
CA ALA A 135 -17.28 -9.48 -4.04
C ALA A 135 -15.89 -10.13 -4.09
N PHE A 136 -14.83 -9.36 -3.85
CA PHE A 136 -13.46 -9.88 -3.80
C PHE A 136 -13.28 -10.85 -2.62
N LYS A 137 -13.77 -10.51 -1.43
CA LYS A 137 -13.74 -11.40 -0.25
C LYS A 137 -14.50 -12.70 -0.51
N ALA A 138 -15.68 -12.63 -1.11
CA ALA A 138 -16.47 -13.79 -1.50
C ALA A 138 -15.72 -14.68 -2.51
N GLN A 139 -15.02 -14.08 -3.48
CA GLN A 139 -14.19 -14.80 -4.43
C GLN A 139 -13.04 -15.57 -3.74
N LEU A 140 -12.39 -14.96 -2.75
CA LEU A 140 -11.37 -15.65 -1.95
C LEU A 140 -11.95 -16.86 -1.21
N PHE A 141 -13.14 -16.73 -0.62
CA PHE A 141 -13.81 -17.85 0.06
C PHE A 141 -14.21 -18.96 -0.90
N ALA A 142 -14.79 -18.62 -2.06
CA ALA A 142 -15.15 -19.59 -3.09
C ALA A 142 -13.92 -20.33 -3.61
N THR A 143 -12.78 -19.64 -3.71
CA THR A 143 -11.51 -20.24 -4.09
C THR A 143 -11.04 -21.25 -3.05
N ILE A 144 -11.15 -20.94 -1.75
CA ILE A 144 -10.83 -21.89 -0.67
C ILE A 144 -11.72 -23.14 -0.73
N ASP A 145 -13.01 -22.97 -1.05
CA ASP A 145 -13.95 -24.08 -1.13
C ASP A 145 -13.60 -25.08 -2.23
N GLN A 146 -13.00 -24.60 -3.33
CA GLN A 146 -12.52 -25.43 -4.43
C GLN A 146 -11.24 -26.20 -4.13
N LEU A 147 -10.52 -25.88 -3.04
CA LEU A 147 -9.29 -26.59 -2.68
C LEU A 147 -9.61 -27.98 -2.10
N LEU A 148 -8.74 -28.95 -2.41
CA LEU A 148 -8.78 -30.29 -1.83
C LEU A 148 -8.13 -30.30 -0.43
N LEU A 149 -8.70 -29.53 0.49
CA LEU A 149 -8.26 -29.41 1.89
C LEU A 149 -9.29 -30.00 2.86
N PRO A 150 -8.87 -30.51 4.03
CA PRO A 150 -9.79 -30.89 5.10
C PRO A 150 -10.68 -29.71 5.53
N ALA A 151 -11.93 -29.99 5.90
CA ALA A 151 -12.92 -28.97 6.25
C ALA A 151 -12.44 -28.02 7.36
N GLY A 152 -11.78 -28.55 8.40
CA GLY A 152 -11.22 -27.73 9.49
C GLY A 152 -10.13 -26.75 9.03
N VAL A 153 -9.34 -27.13 8.01
CA VAL A 153 -8.32 -26.25 7.43
C VAL A 153 -8.99 -25.13 6.62
N LYS A 154 -10.00 -25.46 5.80
CA LYS A 154 -10.79 -24.45 5.06
C LYS A 154 -11.41 -23.42 6.00
N LEU A 155 -12.02 -23.88 7.09
CA LEU A 155 -12.63 -23.01 8.10
C LEU A 155 -11.61 -22.06 8.73
N ARG A 156 -10.43 -22.57 9.10
CA ARG A 156 -9.35 -21.77 9.67
C ARG A 156 -8.84 -20.71 8.69
N LEU A 157 -8.67 -21.05 7.42
CA LEU A 157 -8.24 -20.11 6.37
C LEU A 157 -9.27 -19.01 6.13
N LYS A 158 -10.56 -19.37 6.03
CA LYS A 158 -11.64 -18.39 5.88
C LYS A 158 -11.70 -17.44 7.07
N LYS A 159 -11.53 -17.96 8.30
CA LYS A 159 -11.44 -17.14 9.51
C LYS A 159 -10.24 -16.18 9.45
N GLN A 160 -9.06 -16.66 9.09
CA GLN A 160 -7.88 -15.81 8.94
C GLN A 160 -8.08 -14.70 7.91
N ILE A 161 -8.68 -15.00 6.76
CA ILE A 161 -9.02 -13.96 5.77
C ILE A 161 -10.00 -12.98 6.39
N ASN A 162 -11.06 -13.45 7.04
CA ASN A 162 -12.06 -12.57 7.64
C ASN A 162 -11.44 -11.60 8.67
N ASP A 163 -10.55 -12.12 9.51
CA ASP A 163 -9.90 -11.35 10.58
C ASP A 163 -8.84 -10.37 10.06
N ASN A 164 -8.28 -10.60 8.87
CA ASN A 164 -7.18 -9.81 8.30
C ASN A 164 -7.56 -9.04 7.02
N PHE A 165 -8.79 -9.15 6.55
CA PHE A 165 -9.26 -8.45 5.35
C PHE A 165 -9.46 -6.98 5.67
N GLN A 166 -8.89 -6.11 4.84
CA GLN A 166 -8.93 -4.68 5.02
C GLN A 166 -9.11 -3.99 3.66
N VAL A 167 -9.82 -2.87 3.69
CA VAL A 167 -9.81 -1.90 2.59
C VAL A 167 -8.94 -0.73 3.06
N VAL A 168 -7.99 -0.30 2.24
CA VAL A 168 -7.07 0.79 2.57
C VAL A 168 -7.01 1.78 1.42
N ALA A 169 -6.93 3.07 1.76
CA ALA A 169 -6.60 4.13 0.84
C ALA A 169 -5.10 4.41 0.91
N ILE A 170 -4.47 4.54 -0.24
CA ILE A 170 -3.05 4.84 -0.40
C ILE A 170 -2.96 6.07 -1.30
N ALA A 171 -2.36 7.13 -0.79
CA ALA A 171 -2.12 8.35 -1.54
C ALA A 171 -0.62 8.51 -1.80
N PHE A 172 -0.29 8.90 -3.03
CA PHE A 172 1.06 9.17 -3.49
C PHE A 172 1.14 10.60 -3.99
N ALA A 173 2.13 11.36 -3.52
CA ALA A 173 2.48 12.67 -4.05
C ALA A 173 3.68 12.56 -5.00
N ASP A 174 3.70 13.35 -6.07
CA ASP A 174 4.80 13.36 -7.03
C ASP A 174 4.89 14.72 -7.72
N ASN A 175 6.09 15.27 -7.89
CA ASN A 175 6.36 16.38 -8.78
C ASN A 175 6.93 15.85 -10.11
N ARG A 176 6.13 15.91 -11.18
CA ARG A 176 6.48 15.26 -12.45
C ARG A 176 7.75 15.79 -13.11
N ASN A 177 8.15 17.01 -12.80
CA ASN A 177 9.34 17.66 -13.35
C ASN A 177 10.64 17.19 -12.70
N GLU A 178 10.58 16.41 -11.61
CA GLU A 178 11.77 15.89 -10.94
C GLU A 178 11.77 14.36 -10.88
N LEU A 179 12.60 13.72 -11.71
CA LEU A 179 12.85 12.27 -11.68
C LEU A 179 13.33 11.76 -10.31
N LEU A 180 13.80 12.66 -9.43
CA LEU A 180 14.35 12.35 -8.12
C LEU A 180 13.32 12.34 -6.98
N GLU A 181 12.12 12.93 -7.13
CA GLU A 181 11.08 12.85 -6.08
C GLU A 181 10.42 11.46 -6.02
N LYS A 182 10.30 10.77 -7.16
CA LYS A 182 9.66 9.45 -7.28
C LYS A 182 10.24 8.36 -6.37
N ASN A 183 11.42 8.58 -5.79
CA ASN A 183 12.19 7.59 -5.03
C ASN A 183 12.44 7.97 -3.56
N GLU A 184 11.82 9.01 -3.01
CA GLU A 184 12.14 9.49 -1.66
C GLU A 184 11.40 8.79 -0.52
N GLY A 185 10.39 7.96 -0.83
CA GLY A 185 9.75 7.06 0.13
C GLY A 185 8.89 7.73 1.22
N ASN A 186 8.92 9.06 1.34
CA ASN A 186 8.11 9.89 2.23
C ASN A 186 6.84 10.47 1.57
N ASN A 187 6.71 10.29 0.24
CA ASN A 187 5.59 10.81 -0.55
C ASN A 187 4.31 9.95 -0.48
N THR A 188 4.30 8.89 0.34
CA THR A 188 3.20 7.93 0.42
C THR A 188 2.57 7.93 1.79
N ARG A 189 1.23 8.00 1.83
CA ARG A 189 0.44 7.80 3.06
C ARG A 189 -0.59 6.71 2.84
N THR A 190 -0.78 5.85 3.85
CA THR A 190 -1.81 4.81 3.86
C THR A 190 -2.74 5.05 5.03
N GLU A 191 -4.05 5.03 4.77
CA GLU A 191 -5.09 5.09 5.80
C GLU A 191 -6.07 3.93 5.62
N THR A 192 -6.59 3.41 6.73
CA THR A 192 -7.63 2.39 6.69
C THR A 192 -8.93 3.02 6.24
N PHE A 193 -9.54 2.43 5.22
CA PHE A 193 -10.82 2.88 4.70
C PHE A 193 -11.90 2.58 5.74
N PRO A 194 -12.79 3.53 6.07
CA PRO A 194 -13.88 3.27 7.01
C PRO A 194 -14.80 2.19 6.42
N THR A 195 -14.79 1.00 7.00
CA THR A 195 -15.79 -0.03 6.73
C THR A 195 -16.90 0.14 7.78
N ASN A 196 -18.09 0.54 7.33
CA ASN A 196 -19.29 0.52 8.17
C ASN A 196 -19.72 -0.91 8.52
#